data_AF-A0A2P5B8W9-F1
#
_entry.id   AF-A0A2P5B8W9-F1
#
_cell.length_a   1.000
_cell.length_b   1.000
_cell.length_c   1.000
_cell.angle_alpha   90.00
_cell.angle_beta   90.00
_cell.angle_gamma   90.00
#
_symmetry.space_group_name_H-M   'P 1'
#
loop_
_entity.id
_entity.type
_entity.pdbx_description
1 polymer ?
#
loop_
_entity_poly.entity_id
_entity_poly.type
_entity_poly.pdbx_seq_one_letter_code
_entity_poly.pdbx_strand_id
1 'polypeptide(L)'
;MESRKTESYFVFMNYDPEYERLRADKTKKETNELDTYLSRKHDEILARTLEPGSFKKILSLVIVDGFSVEITEEQVTIHHD
;
A
#
# COMPACT_ATOMS: atom_id res chain seq x y z
N MET A 1 -23.78 4.91 -19.15
CA MET A 1 -22.50 4.37 -18.64
C MET A 1 -22.02 5.38 -17.61
N GLU A 2 -22.35 5.17 -16.34
CA GLU A 2 -21.66 5.91 -15.27
C GLU A 2 -20.17 5.65 -15.47
N SER A 3 -19.39 6.72 -15.64
CA SER A 3 -17.95 6.65 -15.53
C SER A 3 -17.64 5.95 -14.22
N ARG A 4 -17.02 4.77 -14.26
CA ARG A 4 -16.61 4.02 -13.06
C ARG A 4 -15.79 4.96 -12.19
N LYS A 5 -16.42 5.51 -11.16
CA LYS A 5 -15.83 6.56 -10.34
C LYS A 5 -14.69 5.92 -9.57
N THR A 6 -13.50 6.52 -9.69
CA THR A 6 -12.38 6.14 -8.85
C THR A 6 -12.50 6.84 -7.51
N GLU A 7 -12.32 6.10 -6.43
CA GLU A 7 -12.32 6.60 -5.07
C GLU A 7 -11.00 6.24 -4.38
N SER A 8 -10.66 6.94 -3.31
CA SER A 8 -9.44 6.66 -2.54
C SER A 8 -9.76 5.60 -1.49
N TYR A 9 -9.12 4.44 -1.62
CA TYR A 9 -9.20 3.34 -0.66
C TYR A 9 -7.94 3.30 0.19
N PHE A 10 -8.11 3.02 1.48
CA PHE A 10 -7.02 2.80 2.42
C PHE A 10 -6.87 1.31 2.66
N VAL A 11 -5.68 0.78 2.37
CA VAL A 11 -5.34 -0.63 2.54
C VAL A 11 -4.40 -0.74 3.73
N PHE A 12 -4.75 -1.63 4.66
CA PHE A 12 -3.93 -1.96 5.82
C PHE A 12 -3.45 -3.39 5.69
N MET A 13 -2.16 -3.59 5.94
CA MET A 13 -1.53 -4.88 5.83
C MET A 13 -1.69 -5.68 7.13
N ASN A 14 -1.67 -7.00 6.98
CA ASN A 14 -1.50 -7.90 8.12
C ASN A 14 -0.14 -7.70 8.77
N TYR A 15 0.01 -8.26 9.97
CA TYR A 15 1.26 -8.23 10.73
C TYR A 15 2.47 -8.61 9.87
N ASP A 16 3.52 -7.79 9.95
CA ASP A 16 4.79 -8.01 9.28
C ASP A 16 5.93 -7.86 10.31
N PRO A 17 6.69 -8.94 10.57
CA PRO A 17 7.79 -8.89 11.53
C PRO A 17 8.94 -7.97 11.08
N GLU A 18 9.16 -7.79 9.77
CA GLU A 18 10.19 -6.87 9.26
C GLU A 18 9.77 -5.41 9.44
N TYR A 19 8.48 -5.11 9.24
CA TYR A 19 7.93 -3.80 9.61
C TYR A 19 8.18 -3.47 11.08
N GLU A 20 7.86 -4.39 12.01
CA GLU A 20 8.08 -4.16 13.44
C GLU A 20 9.58 -4.03 13.79
N ARG A 21 10.44 -4.84 13.17
CA ARG A 21 11.90 -4.75 13.35
C ARG A 21 12.43 -3.37 12.92
N LEU A 22 12.06 -2.92 11.71
CA LEU A 22 12.49 -1.64 11.16
C LEU A 22 11.87 -0.44 11.91
N ARG A 23 10.65 -0.58 12.42
CA ARG A 23 9.97 0.45 13.20
C ARG A 23 10.52 0.60 14.62
N ALA A 24 11.00 -0.49 15.22
CA ALA A 24 11.62 -0.47 16.55
C ALA A 24 12.92 0.33 16.54
N ASP A 25 13.66 0.32 15.42
CA ASP A 25 14.93 1.03 15.27
C ASP A 25 14.73 2.42 14.64
N LYS A 26 14.46 3.42 15.48
CA LYS A 26 14.06 4.78 15.05
C LYS A 26 15.24 5.71 14.79
N THR A 27 16.41 5.20 14.39
CA THR A 27 17.50 6.11 13.98
C THR A 27 17.11 6.84 12.68
N LYS A 28 17.60 8.07 12.48
CA LYS A 28 17.28 8.86 11.27
C LYS A 28 17.64 8.16 9.96
N LYS A 29 18.67 7.29 9.98
CA LYS A 29 19.11 6.52 8.81
C LYS A 29 18.12 5.40 8.49
N GLU A 30 17.60 4.73 9.50
CA GLU A 30 16.66 3.60 9.35
C GLU A 30 15.23 4.06 9.12
N THR A 31 14.87 5.30 9.49
CA THR A 31 13.59 5.90 9.05
C THR A 31 13.48 5.92 7.52
N ASN A 32 14.58 6.17 6.81
CA ASN A 32 14.61 6.09 5.34
C ASN A 32 14.55 4.63 4.84
N GLU A 33 15.08 3.67 5.61
CA GLU A 33 15.02 2.24 5.28
C GLU A 33 13.60 1.70 5.41
N LEU A 34 12.91 2.06 6.50
CA LEU A 34 11.50 1.71 6.70
C LEU A 34 10.60 2.31 5.61
N ASP A 35 10.78 3.59 5.28
CA ASP A 35 10.01 4.24 4.21
C ASP A 35 10.25 3.55 2.84
N THR A 36 11.50 3.25 2.52
CA THR A 36 11.87 2.54 1.28
C THR A 36 11.28 1.13 1.25
N TYR A 37 11.37 0.40 2.37
CA TYR A 37 10.84 -0.95 2.51
C TYR A 37 9.33 -0.97 2.25
N LEU A 38 8.58 -0.12 2.95
CA LEU A 38 7.14 -0.03 2.81
C LEU A 38 6.72 0.44 1.42
N SER A 39 7.38 1.46 0.87
CA SER A 39 7.04 1.95 -0.46
C SER A 39 7.16 0.86 -1.53
N ARG A 40 8.26 0.09 -1.51
CA ARG A 40 8.47 -1.05 -2.41
C ARG A 40 7.45 -2.16 -2.19
N LYS A 41 7.21 -2.55 -0.94
CA LYS A 41 6.22 -3.56 -0.58
C LYS A 41 4.83 -3.20 -1.12
N HIS A 42 4.39 -1.95 -0.94
CA HIS A 42 3.11 -1.47 -1.43
C HIS A 42 3.03 -1.47 -2.96
N ASP A 43 4.10 -1.05 -3.65
CA ASP A 43 4.16 -1.08 -5.11
C ASP A 43 4.09 -2.51 -5.65
N GLU A 44 4.79 -3.46 -5.02
CA GLU A 44 4.75 -4.87 -5.40
C GLU A 44 3.36 -5.48 -5.22
N ILE A 45 2.66 -5.17 -4.13
CA ILE A 45 1.31 -5.65 -3.89
C ILE A 45 0.37 -5.11 -4.97
N LEU A 46 0.40 -3.80 -5.22
CA LEU A 46 -0.43 -3.18 -6.25
C LEU A 46 -0.16 -3.76 -7.63
N ALA A 47 1.11 -3.95 -8.00
CA ALA A 47 1.50 -4.52 -9.28
C ALA A 47 1.11 -6.00 -9.45
N ARG A 48 0.96 -6.76 -8.36
CA ARG A 48 0.50 -8.15 -8.39
C ARG A 48 -1.02 -8.28 -8.38
N THR A 49 -1.72 -7.33 -7.75
CA THR A 49 -3.17 -7.38 -7.57
C THR A 49 -3.93 -6.72 -8.73
N LEU A 50 -3.39 -5.64 -9.31
CA LEU A 50 -4.11 -4.78 -10.25
C LEU A 50 -3.39 -4.70 -11.59
N GLU A 51 -4.18 -4.47 -12.64
CA GLU A 51 -3.63 -4.26 -13.97
C GLU A 51 -2.73 -3.01 -14.00
N PRO A 52 -1.54 -3.07 -14.62
CA PRO A 52 -0.69 -1.90 -14.76
C PRO A 52 -1.42 -0.72 -15.43
N GLY A 53 -1.38 0.44 -14.78
CA GLY A 53 -2.06 1.65 -15.26
C GLY A 53 -3.55 1.75 -14.90
N SER A 54 -4.13 0.73 -14.26
CA SER A 54 -5.53 0.78 -13.78
C SER A 54 -5.67 1.30 -12.35
N PHE A 55 -4.60 1.75 -11.72
CA PHE A 55 -4.57 2.22 -10.33
C PHE A 55 -3.55 3.35 -10.17
N LYS A 56 -3.70 4.10 -9.06
CA LYS A 56 -2.73 5.13 -8.69
C LYS A 56 -2.49 5.12 -7.18
N LYS A 57 -1.30 4.69 -6.76
CA LYS A 57 -0.85 4.83 -5.35
C LYS A 57 -0.71 6.31 -5.03
N ILE A 58 -1.34 6.76 -3.96
CA ILE A 58 -1.30 8.17 -3.54
C ILE A 58 -0.21 8.39 -2.50
N LEU A 59 -0.17 7.53 -1.47
CA LEU A 59 0.86 7.59 -0.44
C LEU A 59 1.02 6.25 0.27
N SER A 60 2.19 6.07 0.89
CA SER A 60 2.45 5.03 1.89
C SER A 60 2.31 5.64 3.28
N LEU A 61 1.60 4.95 4.16
CA LEU A 61 1.58 5.25 5.59
C LEU A 61 2.74 4.49 6.23
N VAL A 62 3.59 5.17 7.00
CA VAL A 62 4.75 4.55 7.67
C VAL A 62 4.43 4.21 9.14
N ILE A 63 3.51 4.95 9.74
CA ILE A 63 3.09 4.77 11.15
C ILE A 63 2.33 3.46 11.34
N VAL A 64 1.70 2.97 10.27
CA VAL A 64 1.04 1.68 10.13
C VAL A 64 1.44 1.12 8.78
N ASP A 65 1.65 -0.18 8.65
CA ASP A 65 1.93 -0.82 7.36
C ASP A 65 0.67 -0.75 6.47
N GLY A 66 0.58 0.28 5.65
CA GLY A 66 -0.58 0.54 4.81
C GLY A 66 -0.36 1.67 3.81
N PHE A 67 -1.30 1.83 2.88
CA PHE A 67 -1.21 2.81 1.80
C PHE A 67 -2.60 3.25 1.35
N SER A 68 -2.66 4.36 0.61
CA SER A 68 -3.87 4.74 -0.11
C SER A 68 -3.69 4.63 -1.62
N VAL A 69 -4.75 4.19 -2.30
CA VAL A 69 -4.79 3.96 -3.73
C VAL A 69 -6.11 4.46 -4.30
N GLU A 70 -6.05 5.13 -5.45
CA GLU A 70 -7.23 5.47 -6.24
C GLU A 70 -7.56 4.30 -7.20
N ILE A 71 -8.73 3.68 -6.98
CA ILE A 71 -9.27 2.56 -7.76
C ILE A 71 -10.80 2.65 -7.83
N THR A 72 -11.43 1.82 -8.65
CA THR A 72 -12.89 1.68 -8.71
C THR A 72 -13.39 0.67 -7.68
N GLU A 73 -14.68 0.75 -7.32
CA GLU A 73 -15.32 -0.22 -6.43
C GLU A 73 -15.22 -1.67 -6.95
N GLU A 74 -15.30 -1.87 -8.26
CA GLU A 74 -15.13 -3.18 -8.91
C GLU A 74 -13.74 -3.80 -8.60
N GLN A 75 -12.70 -2.96 -8.47
CA GLN A 75 -11.32 -3.39 -8.17
C GLN A 75 -11.07 -3.68 -6.69
N VAL A 76 -12.02 -3.40 -5.80
CA VAL A 76 -11.88 -3.67 -4.35
C VAL A 76 -12.17 -5.14 -4.03
N THR A 77 -13.01 -5.80 -4.84
CA THR A 77 -13.59 -7.11 -4.52
C THR A 77 -12.61 -8.29 -4.73
N ILE A 78 -11.34 -8.03 -5.05
CA ILE A 78 -10.39 -9.06 -5.52
C ILE A 78 -9.68 -9.84 -4.39
N HIS A 79 -10.12 -9.74 -3.12
CA HIS A 79 -9.42 -10.42 -2.01
C HIS A 79 -10.35 -11.07 -0.98
N HIS A 80 -10.78 -12.31 -1.26
CA HIS A 80 -11.07 -13.32 -0.24
C HIS A 80 -10.51 -14.66 -0.71
N ASP A 81 -9.26 -14.94 -0.34
CA ASP A 81 -8.65 -16.27 -0.33
C ASP A 81 -7.86 -16.42 0.98
#